data_AF-A0A819UKG9-F1
#
_entry.id   AF-A0A819UKG9-F1
#
_cell.length_a   1.000
_cell.length_b   1.000
_cell.length_c   1.000
_cell.angle_alpha   90.00
_cell.angle_beta   90.00
_cell.angle_gamma   90.00
#
_symmetry.space_group_name_H-M   'P 1'
#
loop_
_entity.id
_entity.type
_entity.pdbx_description
1 polymer ?
#
loop_
_entity_poly.entity_id
_entity_poly.type
_entity_poly.pdbx_seq_one_letter_code
_entity_poly.pdbx_strand_id
1 'polypeptide(L)'
;MPLITSQAVIEGEFYERSYPAEENLQLKIGAQVMFIKNDKEKVKRFYNGKIGTVTKIDKETISIQCINEPLPIELQQETWKNIRYNFNKQTNQIDEEEIGSFTQFPLRLAWAITIHKSQGLTFDKAVIDAGAAFAPGQVYVALSRCTNLEGIVLLSKINNRHQANERIIDFLSSITNKNLNDNLLSSKRVYQQKLLAELFSFNDIIKSSETVIKTVSEHEASFNKEAMNWLQSIKENIDSIKETLEKFQHQLHQFLKQQNIPEENESLQKRLQAASKYFADNLQLVANNLYQSNAITDSKQYANEYNELLKDLFNLINQKINLLYSLKDGFSINNYYHFKRNYQAKPFNVNAYAGVTHKQIDSPRPELYKELRLLRDEISKQNNMPIYLIAGSATLDEMARFLPQTNEELLLITGFGKAKTERFGKQFLDVINEYALNNNLSSLTHEIKPKHGRREKKKDEIQTSKPDTKFLTYELYKSGKTLKEIAAERNLTTQTIEGHLAHFVEKRMIDINELVSREKFILIEPVLRSSEFTTLTPIKEQLGNDISYGEIKLVMAAIASEKNNE
;
A
#
# COMPACT_ATOMS: atom_id res chain seq x y z
N MET A 1 -9.75 45.09 7.67
CA MET A 1 -8.51 44.43 7.20
C MET A 1 -8.03 45.11 5.92
N PRO A 2 -6.71 45.30 5.74
CA PRO A 2 -6.16 46.05 4.62
C PRO A 2 -6.39 45.31 3.29
N LEU A 3 -6.62 46.08 2.22
CA LEU A 3 -6.56 45.58 0.86
C LEU A 3 -5.10 45.28 0.52
N ILE A 4 -4.84 44.09 -0.04
CA ILE A 4 -3.51 43.71 -0.52
C ILE A 4 -3.59 43.66 -2.04
N THR A 5 -2.58 44.22 -2.71
CA THR A 5 -2.45 44.18 -4.16
C THR A 5 -1.19 43.41 -4.52
N SER A 6 -1.36 42.32 -5.24
CA SER A 6 -0.26 41.55 -5.83
C SER A 6 -0.12 41.94 -7.30
N GLN A 7 1.01 42.54 -7.67
CA GLN A 7 1.31 42.91 -9.04
C GLN A 7 1.95 41.73 -9.78
N ALA A 8 1.47 41.44 -10.99
CA ALA A 8 2.02 40.39 -11.83
C ALA A 8 3.42 40.77 -12.32
N VAL A 9 4.29 39.77 -12.46
CA VAL A 9 5.60 39.93 -13.11
C VAL A 9 5.47 39.46 -14.55
N ILE A 10 5.73 40.36 -15.50
CA ILE A 10 5.57 40.11 -16.93
C ILE A 10 6.93 40.31 -17.60
N GLU A 11 7.40 39.29 -18.31
CA GLU A 11 8.69 39.30 -19.00
C GLU A 11 8.50 38.96 -20.49
N GLY A 12 9.25 39.61 -21.38
CA GLY A 12 9.17 39.37 -22.83
C GLY A 12 7.86 39.82 -23.47
N GLU A 13 7.45 39.14 -24.55
CA GLU A 13 6.23 39.43 -25.30
C GLU A 13 5.00 38.72 -24.68
N PHE A 14 4.20 39.45 -23.90
CA PHE A 14 2.91 38.96 -23.39
C PHE A 14 1.82 40.05 -23.51
N TYR A 15 0.84 39.84 -24.40
CA TYR A 15 -0.21 40.83 -24.69
C TYR A 15 -1.26 40.91 -23.58
N GLU A 16 -1.66 42.13 -23.20
CA GLU A 16 -2.63 42.43 -22.13
C GLU A 16 -3.97 41.70 -22.28
N ARG A 17 -4.50 41.61 -23.51
CA ARG A 17 -5.76 40.91 -23.81
C ARG A 17 -5.69 39.40 -23.55
N SER A 18 -4.49 38.85 -23.45
CA SER A 18 -4.24 37.43 -23.26
C SER A 18 -3.85 37.08 -21.83
N TYR A 19 -3.84 38.05 -20.90
CA TYR A 19 -3.46 37.78 -19.52
C TYR A 19 -4.38 36.72 -18.89
N PRO A 20 -3.78 35.66 -18.29
CA PRO A 20 -4.56 34.58 -17.70
C PRO A 20 -5.22 34.99 -16.37
N ALA A 21 -4.65 35.98 -15.69
CA ALA A 21 -5.11 36.55 -14.43
C ALA A 21 -5.10 38.08 -14.48
N GLU A 22 -5.61 38.73 -13.45
CA GLU A 22 -5.52 40.19 -13.30
C GLU A 22 -4.06 40.59 -13.05
N GLU A 23 -3.59 41.62 -13.78
CA GLU A 23 -2.25 42.18 -13.57
C GLU A 23 -2.09 42.69 -12.13
N ASN A 24 -3.09 43.40 -11.63
CA ASN A 24 -3.15 43.90 -10.27
C ASN A 24 -4.20 43.11 -9.49
N LEU A 25 -3.82 41.95 -8.94
CA LEU A 25 -4.71 41.10 -8.18
C LEU A 25 -4.96 41.71 -6.79
N GLN A 26 -6.18 42.19 -6.59
CA GLN A 26 -6.61 42.84 -5.35
C GLN A 26 -7.41 41.90 -4.46
N LEU A 27 -6.90 41.61 -3.25
CA LEU A 27 -7.49 40.64 -2.33
C LEU A 27 -7.61 41.18 -0.90
N LYS A 28 -8.60 40.64 -0.19
CA LYS A 28 -8.79 40.80 1.26
C LYS A 28 -9.08 39.45 1.88
N ILE A 29 -8.75 39.28 3.16
CA ILE A 29 -9.22 38.14 3.95
C ILE A 29 -10.76 38.14 3.92
N GLY A 30 -11.35 36.97 3.68
CA GLY A 30 -12.78 36.77 3.45
C GLY A 30 -13.21 36.89 1.98
N ALA A 31 -12.30 37.23 1.05
CA ALA A 31 -12.64 37.29 -0.35
C ALA A 31 -12.94 35.90 -0.93
N GLN A 32 -14.00 35.80 -1.74
CA GLN A 32 -14.31 34.59 -2.48
C GLN A 32 -13.49 34.57 -3.77
N VAL A 33 -12.69 33.52 -3.94
CA VAL A 33 -11.76 33.37 -5.05
C VAL A 33 -11.94 32.03 -5.75
N MET A 34 -11.55 31.98 -7.02
CA MET A 34 -11.57 30.79 -7.85
C MET A 34 -10.16 30.51 -8.36
N PHE A 35 -9.74 29.24 -8.29
CA PHE A 35 -8.48 28.79 -8.86
C PHE A 35 -8.56 28.78 -10.39
N ILE A 36 -7.57 29.33 -11.08
CA ILE A 36 -7.53 29.39 -12.56
C ILE A 36 -6.52 28.41 -13.19
N LYS A 37 -5.90 27.55 -12.38
CA LYS A 37 -4.92 26.54 -12.80
C LYS A 37 -5.17 25.24 -12.05
N ASN A 38 -4.74 24.13 -12.62
CA ASN A 38 -4.75 22.84 -11.93
C ASN A 38 -3.51 22.70 -11.05
N ASP A 39 -3.64 22.04 -9.90
CA ASP A 39 -2.52 21.74 -9.03
C ASP A 39 -1.49 20.83 -9.74
N LYS A 40 -0.20 21.14 -9.55
CA LYS A 40 0.93 20.38 -10.12
C LYS A 40 1.38 19.23 -9.22
N GLU A 41 0.91 19.21 -7.98
CA GLU A 41 1.22 18.14 -7.02
C GLU A 41 0.75 16.77 -7.51
N LYS A 42 1.46 15.71 -7.10
CA LYS A 42 1.09 14.31 -7.41
C LYS A 42 -0.32 13.98 -6.90
N VAL A 43 -0.69 14.55 -5.76
CA VAL A 43 -2.04 14.53 -5.20
C VAL A 43 -2.63 15.93 -5.43
N LYS A 44 -3.51 16.06 -6.42
CA LYS A 44 -4.10 17.35 -6.79
C LYS A 44 -5.02 17.88 -5.68
N ARG A 45 -4.64 18.98 -5.02
CA ARG A 45 -5.42 19.61 -3.94
C ARG A 45 -6.52 20.52 -4.48
N PHE A 46 -6.34 21.07 -5.68
CA PHE A 46 -7.31 21.93 -6.36
C PHE A 46 -7.29 21.73 -7.88
N TYR A 47 -8.34 22.20 -8.54
CA TYR A 47 -8.51 22.18 -9.98
C TYR A 47 -9.02 23.54 -10.46
N ASN A 48 -8.83 23.83 -11.75
CA ASN A 48 -9.33 25.05 -12.38
C ASN A 48 -10.86 25.14 -12.24
N GLY A 49 -11.34 26.19 -11.56
CA GLY A 49 -12.74 26.40 -11.23
C GLY A 49 -13.14 26.08 -9.79
N LYS A 50 -12.26 25.46 -8.98
CA LYS A 50 -12.52 25.27 -7.54
C LYS A 50 -12.68 26.64 -6.87
N ILE A 51 -13.64 26.78 -5.97
CA ILE A 51 -13.91 28.02 -5.24
C ILE A 51 -13.49 27.86 -3.79
N GLY A 52 -12.93 28.92 -3.21
CA GLY A 52 -12.63 28.99 -1.80
C GLY A 52 -12.65 30.42 -1.26
N THR A 53 -12.42 30.54 0.03
CA THR A 53 -12.37 31.83 0.73
C THR A 53 -10.95 32.08 1.23
N VAL A 54 -10.44 33.28 0.97
CA VAL A 54 -9.11 33.68 1.44
C VAL A 54 -9.12 33.79 2.97
N THR A 55 -8.28 33.01 3.65
CA THR A 55 -8.16 33.03 5.13
C THR A 55 -6.94 33.78 5.60
N LYS A 56 -5.84 33.72 4.84
CA LYS A 56 -4.58 34.38 5.16
C LYS A 56 -3.88 34.84 3.88
N ILE A 57 -3.20 35.98 3.96
CA ILE A 57 -2.39 36.54 2.87
C ILE A 57 -1.04 36.91 3.46
N ASP A 58 0.01 36.22 3.03
CA ASP A 58 1.41 36.51 3.34
C ASP A 58 2.09 37.15 2.10
N LYS A 59 3.40 37.47 2.19
CA LYS A 59 4.14 38.07 1.06
C LYS A 59 4.29 37.12 -0.12
N GLU A 60 4.49 35.84 0.14
CA GLU A 60 4.81 34.82 -0.88
C GLU A 60 3.69 33.80 -1.08
N THR A 61 2.74 33.71 -0.14
CA THR A 61 1.69 32.69 -0.14
C THR A 61 0.32 33.27 0.20
N ILE A 62 -0.72 32.63 -0.34
CA ILE A 62 -2.13 32.91 -0.01
C ILE A 62 -2.77 31.61 0.45
N SER A 63 -3.35 31.61 1.66
CA SER A 63 -4.10 30.46 2.19
C SER A 63 -5.57 30.57 1.84
N ILE A 64 -6.12 29.50 1.25
CA ILE A 64 -7.51 29.43 0.77
C ILE A 64 -8.22 28.26 1.42
N GLN A 65 -9.30 28.55 2.15
CA GLN A 65 -10.19 27.53 2.68
C GLN A 65 -11.20 27.13 1.59
N CYS A 66 -11.16 25.86 1.18
CA CYS A 66 -12.16 25.30 0.28
C CYS A 66 -13.30 24.65 1.07
N ILE A 67 -14.48 24.58 0.45
CA ILE A 67 -15.63 23.87 1.02
C ILE A 67 -15.30 22.37 1.08
N ASN A 68 -15.63 21.71 2.20
CA ASN A 68 -15.40 20.29 2.47
C ASN A 68 -13.92 19.85 2.55
N GLU A 69 -12.98 20.78 2.65
CA GLU A 69 -11.56 20.47 2.92
C GLU A 69 -11.23 20.77 4.38
N PRO A 70 -10.57 19.85 5.12
CA PRO A 70 -10.27 20.06 6.54
C PRO A 70 -9.18 21.12 6.76
N LEU A 71 -8.30 21.33 5.78
CA LEU A 71 -7.15 22.23 5.88
C LEU A 71 -7.16 23.27 4.75
N PRO A 72 -6.74 24.52 5.00
CA PRO A 72 -6.51 25.52 3.97
C PRO A 72 -5.42 25.09 2.99
N ILE A 73 -5.58 25.43 1.72
CA ILE A 73 -4.58 25.23 0.68
C ILE A 73 -3.69 26.45 0.64
N GLU A 74 -2.38 26.27 0.86
CA GLU A 74 -1.39 27.31 0.63
C GLU A 74 -1.00 27.38 -0.85
N LEU A 75 -1.16 28.55 -1.43
CA LEU A 75 -0.97 28.80 -2.85
C LEU A 75 0.18 29.79 -3.07
N GLN A 76 1.08 29.43 -3.98
CA GLN A 76 2.18 30.28 -4.45
C GLN A 76 1.86 30.88 -5.82
N GLN A 77 2.69 31.83 -6.26
CA GLN A 77 2.61 32.36 -7.61
C GLN A 77 2.95 31.29 -8.65
N GLU A 78 2.32 31.41 -9.80
CA GLU A 78 2.45 30.49 -10.91
C GLU A 78 2.80 31.27 -12.19
N THR A 79 3.59 30.65 -13.05
CA THR A 79 4.01 31.25 -14.33
C THR A 79 3.28 30.62 -15.50
N TRP A 80 2.79 31.46 -16.41
CA TRP A 80 2.26 31.11 -17.72
C TRP A 80 3.25 31.57 -18.78
N LYS A 81 3.51 30.69 -19.76
CA LYS A 81 4.48 30.93 -20.82
C LYS A 81 3.75 31.26 -22.11
N ASN A 82 4.23 32.26 -22.83
CA ASN A 82 3.84 32.53 -24.21
C ASN A 82 4.87 31.85 -25.13
N ILE A 83 4.42 30.83 -25.87
CA ILE A 83 5.28 29.98 -26.69
C ILE A 83 4.97 30.22 -28.16
N ARG A 84 6.02 30.52 -28.94
CA ARG A 84 5.98 30.58 -30.40
C ARG A 84 6.48 29.25 -30.96
N TYR A 85 5.70 28.67 -31.85
CA TYR A 85 6.06 27.43 -32.53
C TYR A 85 6.68 27.75 -33.88
N ASN A 86 7.91 27.29 -34.10
CA ASN A 86 8.63 27.46 -35.36
C ASN A 86 8.85 26.08 -35.99
N PHE A 87 8.58 25.95 -37.30
CA PHE A 87 8.82 24.70 -38.00
C PHE A 87 10.28 24.62 -38.45
N ASN A 88 11.02 23.66 -37.89
CA ASN A 88 12.42 23.44 -38.22
C ASN A 88 12.51 22.54 -39.46
N LYS A 89 12.81 23.16 -40.61
CA LYS A 89 12.94 22.47 -41.90
C LYS A 89 14.08 21.45 -41.96
N GLN A 90 15.05 21.48 -41.03
CA GLN A 90 16.19 20.57 -41.00
C GLN A 90 15.90 19.31 -40.16
N THR A 91 15.25 19.47 -39.01
CA THR A 91 14.89 18.35 -38.12
C THR A 91 13.50 17.79 -38.40
N ASN A 92 12.70 18.48 -39.23
CA ASN A 92 11.31 18.15 -39.53
C ASN A 92 10.42 18.13 -38.27
N GLN A 93 10.80 18.91 -37.26
CA GLN A 93 10.14 19.02 -35.96
C GLN A 93 9.64 20.46 -35.72
N ILE A 94 8.72 20.59 -34.77
CA ILE A 94 8.23 21.89 -34.31
C ILE A 94 9.07 22.27 -33.08
N ASP A 95 9.81 23.37 -33.19
CA ASP A 95 10.59 23.93 -32.08
C ASP A 95 9.71 24.91 -31.30
N GLU A 96 9.76 24.82 -29.98
CA GLU A 96 9.07 25.71 -29.04
C GLU A 96 10.04 26.80 -28.55
N GLU A 97 9.71 28.06 -28.82
CA GLU A 97 10.44 29.23 -28.35
C GLU A 97 9.59 29.99 -27.33
N GLU A 98 10.05 30.10 -26.09
CA GLU A 98 9.40 30.93 -25.07
C GLU A 98 9.71 32.41 -25.35
N ILE A 99 8.71 33.16 -25.81
CA ILE A 99 8.83 34.57 -26.17
C ILE A 99 8.43 35.52 -25.04
N GLY A 100 7.76 35.02 -24.00
CA GLY A 100 7.40 35.79 -22.83
C GLY A 100 6.77 34.95 -21.71
N SER A 101 6.68 35.53 -20.52
CA SER A 101 6.13 34.90 -19.32
C SER A 101 5.24 35.88 -18.54
N PHE A 102 4.24 35.34 -17.85
CA PHE A 102 3.35 36.06 -16.93
C PHE A 102 3.32 35.30 -15.61
N THR A 103 3.68 35.92 -14.50
CA THR A 103 3.72 35.30 -13.17
C THR A 103 2.81 36.00 -12.19
N GLN A 104 1.87 35.26 -11.59
CA GLN A 104 0.88 35.76 -10.63
C GLN A 104 0.29 34.61 -9.82
N PHE A 105 -0.35 34.89 -8.68
CA PHE A 105 -1.18 33.88 -8.00
C PHE A 105 -2.29 33.40 -8.94
N PRO A 106 -2.53 32.07 -9.07
CA PRO A 106 -3.54 31.52 -9.98
C PRO A 106 -4.94 31.63 -9.38
N LEU A 107 -5.37 32.87 -9.12
CA LEU A 107 -6.66 33.22 -8.54
C LEU A 107 -7.36 34.32 -9.32
N ARG A 108 -8.69 34.31 -9.20
CA ARG A 108 -9.55 35.44 -9.57
C ARG A 108 -10.67 35.60 -8.55
N LEU A 109 -11.17 36.82 -8.38
CA LEU A 109 -12.40 37.05 -7.61
C LEU A 109 -13.57 36.27 -8.23
N ALA A 110 -14.37 35.63 -7.37
CA ALA A 110 -15.34 34.62 -7.79
C ALA A 110 -16.78 34.90 -7.34
N TRP A 111 -17.10 36.13 -6.93
CA TRP A 111 -18.49 36.52 -6.64
C TRP A 111 -19.38 36.57 -7.89
N ALA A 112 -18.79 36.87 -9.05
CA ALA A 112 -19.47 36.90 -10.32
C ALA A 112 -18.55 36.33 -11.40
N ILE A 113 -19.13 35.52 -12.29
CA ILE A 113 -18.46 34.97 -13.47
C ILE A 113 -19.36 35.14 -14.67
N THR A 114 -18.77 35.40 -15.83
CA THR A 114 -19.55 35.46 -17.07
C THR A 114 -19.98 34.06 -17.50
N ILE A 115 -21.15 33.94 -18.15
CA ILE A 115 -21.67 32.64 -18.62
C ILE A 115 -20.63 31.89 -19.47
N HIS A 116 -19.91 32.61 -20.34
CA HIS A 116 -18.85 32.04 -21.17
C HIS A 116 -17.69 31.46 -20.36
N LYS A 117 -17.26 32.13 -19.28
CA LYS A 117 -16.17 31.65 -18.40
C LYS A 117 -16.63 30.56 -17.43
N SER A 118 -17.94 30.39 -17.26
CA SER A 118 -18.52 29.29 -16.47
C SER A 118 -18.59 27.96 -17.21
N GLN A 119 -18.34 27.94 -18.53
CA GLN A 119 -18.48 26.73 -19.34
C GLN A 119 -17.56 25.61 -18.84
N GLY A 120 -18.14 24.43 -18.59
CA GLY A 120 -17.42 23.28 -18.03
C GLY A 120 -17.29 23.29 -16.51
N LEU A 121 -17.75 24.34 -15.82
CA LEU A 121 -17.82 24.41 -14.36
C LEU A 121 -19.17 23.90 -13.83
N THR A 122 -19.18 23.41 -12.61
CA THR A 122 -20.40 22.94 -11.93
C THR A 122 -20.50 23.60 -10.57
N PHE A 123 -21.69 24.10 -10.22
CA PHE A 123 -22.00 24.81 -8.98
C PHE A 123 -23.18 24.15 -8.27
N ASP A 124 -23.18 24.16 -6.95
CA ASP A 124 -24.33 23.71 -6.16
C ASP A 124 -25.43 24.77 -6.10
N LYS A 125 -25.05 26.04 -6.07
CA LYS A 125 -25.97 27.19 -6.05
C LYS A 125 -25.42 28.30 -6.94
N ALA A 126 -26.27 28.91 -7.74
CA ALA A 126 -25.91 30.06 -8.58
C ALA A 126 -27.05 31.06 -8.68
N VAL A 127 -26.67 32.33 -8.63
CA VAL A 127 -27.54 33.46 -8.99
C VAL A 127 -27.24 33.81 -10.44
N ILE A 128 -28.23 33.63 -11.32
CA ILE A 128 -28.07 33.73 -12.77
C ILE A 128 -28.81 34.96 -13.30
N ASP A 129 -28.07 35.85 -13.95
CA ASP A 129 -28.61 36.91 -14.79
C ASP A 129 -28.39 36.52 -16.27
N ALA A 130 -29.45 36.03 -16.91
CA ALA A 130 -29.41 35.55 -18.29
C ALA A 130 -30.45 36.22 -19.20
N GLY A 131 -31.15 37.26 -18.71
CA GLY A 131 -32.21 37.95 -19.46
C GLY A 131 -31.68 38.71 -20.68
N ALA A 132 -30.42 39.12 -20.65
CA ALA A 132 -29.71 39.78 -21.76
C ALA A 132 -28.86 38.80 -22.61
N ALA A 133 -29.07 37.49 -22.49
CA ALA A 133 -28.34 36.51 -23.29
C ALA A 133 -28.55 36.73 -24.79
N PHE A 134 -27.46 36.79 -25.56
CA PHE A 134 -27.48 37.13 -26.99
C PHE A 134 -27.05 35.97 -27.89
N ALA A 135 -26.30 35.00 -27.36
CA ALA A 135 -25.82 33.85 -28.13
C ALA A 135 -26.77 32.64 -28.00
N PRO A 136 -26.99 31.88 -29.10
CA PRO A 136 -27.76 30.63 -29.04
C PRO A 136 -27.18 29.65 -28.01
N GLY A 137 -28.05 29.06 -27.18
CA GLY A 137 -27.65 28.11 -26.14
C GLY A 137 -26.97 28.71 -24.89
N GLN A 138 -26.72 30.03 -24.84
CA GLN A 138 -26.08 30.69 -23.69
C GLN A 138 -26.91 30.53 -22.39
N VAL A 139 -28.24 30.63 -22.49
CA VAL A 139 -29.14 30.39 -21.36
C VAL A 139 -29.04 28.94 -20.88
N TYR A 140 -29.01 27.97 -21.81
CA TYR A 140 -28.85 26.56 -21.47
C TYR A 140 -27.50 26.31 -20.78
N VAL A 141 -26.41 26.92 -21.25
CA VAL A 141 -25.10 26.82 -20.60
C VAL A 141 -25.19 27.32 -19.17
N ALA A 142 -25.80 28.49 -18.94
CA ALA A 142 -25.95 29.08 -17.60
C ALA A 142 -26.75 28.16 -16.66
N LEU A 143 -27.91 27.68 -17.10
CA LEU A 143 -28.78 26.81 -16.29
C LEU A 143 -28.12 25.46 -16.00
N SER A 144 -27.42 24.88 -16.98
CA SER A 144 -26.73 23.58 -16.83
C SER A 144 -25.49 23.63 -15.94
N ARG A 145 -25.08 24.80 -15.42
CA ARG A 145 -23.98 24.88 -14.45
C ARG A 145 -24.43 24.45 -13.05
N CYS A 146 -25.72 24.45 -12.75
CA CYS A 146 -26.25 24.02 -11.45
C CYS A 146 -26.60 22.53 -11.44
N THR A 147 -26.31 21.86 -10.32
CA THR A 147 -26.57 20.42 -10.15
C THR A 147 -28.05 20.09 -9.93
N ASN A 148 -28.85 21.05 -9.46
CA ASN A 148 -30.27 20.91 -9.20
C ASN A 148 -31.01 22.24 -9.42
N LEU A 149 -32.34 22.17 -9.51
CA LEU A 149 -33.19 23.33 -9.80
C LEU A 149 -33.30 24.26 -8.59
N GLU A 150 -33.32 23.71 -7.37
CA GLU A 150 -33.41 24.43 -6.10
C GLU A 150 -32.20 25.35 -5.85
N GLY A 151 -31.05 25.03 -6.45
CA GLY A 151 -29.83 25.81 -6.39
C GLY A 151 -29.83 27.03 -7.34
N ILE A 152 -30.83 27.18 -8.21
CA ILE A 152 -30.89 28.25 -9.20
C ILE A 152 -31.75 29.41 -8.71
N VAL A 153 -31.20 30.62 -8.73
CA VAL A 153 -31.95 31.87 -8.53
C VAL A 153 -31.79 32.74 -9.77
N LEU A 154 -32.88 33.12 -10.42
CA LEU A 154 -32.85 34.00 -11.59
C LEU A 154 -33.03 35.46 -11.16
N LEU A 155 -32.08 36.34 -11.49
CA LEU A 155 -32.20 37.79 -11.25
C LEU A 155 -33.15 38.45 -12.25
N SER A 156 -33.09 38.00 -13.49
CA SER A 156 -33.88 38.51 -14.61
C SER A 156 -34.82 37.43 -15.15
N LYS A 157 -36.00 37.82 -15.62
CA LYS A 157 -36.89 36.90 -16.33
C LYS A 157 -36.25 36.43 -17.64
N ILE A 158 -36.16 35.11 -17.84
CA ILE A 158 -35.72 34.52 -19.11
C ILE A 158 -36.89 34.60 -20.10
N ASN A 159 -36.65 35.19 -21.27
CA ASN A 159 -37.67 35.32 -22.32
C ASN A 159 -37.59 34.14 -23.30
N ASN A 160 -38.72 33.72 -23.88
CA ASN A 160 -38.78 32.64 -24.90
C ASN A 160 -38.07 32.97 -26.24
N ARG A 161 -37.35 34.09 -26.33
CA ARG A 161 -36.61 34.51 -27.54
C ARG A 161 -35.25 33.83 -27.66
N HIS A 162 -34.75 33.20 -26.59
CA HIS A 162 -33.45 32.53 -26.59
C HIS A 162 -33.58 31.11 -27.14
N GLN A 163 -33.54 30.96 -28.46
CA GLN A 163 -33.65 29.66 -29.12
C GLN A 163 -32.30 28.94 -29.22
N ALA A 164 -32.35 27.61 -29.17
CA ALA A 164 -31.21 26.77 -29.53
C ALA A 164 -30.97 26.85 -31.05
N ASN A 165 -29.74 26.52 -31.47
CA ASN A 165 -29.39 26.54 -32.89
C ASN A 165 -30.09 25.38 -33.62
N GLU A 166 -30.92 25.69 -34.62
CA GLU A 166 -31.70 24.70 -35.39
C GLU A 166 -30.81 23.60 -36.01
N ARG A 167 -29.62 23.94 -36.51
CA ARG A 167 -28.70 22.95 -37.08
C ARG A 167 -28.25 21.90 -36.05
N ILE A 168 -28.13 22.29 -34.79
CA ILE A 168 -27.78 21.36 -33.70
C ILE A 168 -28.97 20.45 -33.38
N ILE A 169 -30.18 20.99 -33.38
CA ILE A 169 -31.41 20.21 -33.17
C ILE A 169 -31.58 19.19 -34.30
N ASP A 170 -31.41 19.62 -35.55
CA ASP A 170 -31.50 18.76 -36.73
C ASP A 170 -30.44 17.65 -36.68
N PHE A 171 -29.19 18.00 -36.35
CA PHE A 171 -28.14 17.01 -36.16
C PHE A 171 -28.46 15.99 -35.05
N LEU A 172 -28.88 16.46 -33.87
CA LEU A 172 -29.24 15.57 -32.76
C LEU A 172 -30.40 14.65 -33.12
N SER A 173 -31.43 15.18 -33.78
CA SER A 173 -32.56 14.38 -34.26
C SER A 173 -32.13 13.31 -35.27
N SER A 174 -31.17 13.63 -36.15
CA SER A 174 -30.61 12.68 -37.13
C SER A 174 -29.77 11.56 -36.50
N ILE A 175 -29.18 11.78 -35.32
CA ILE A 175 -28.35 10.80 -34.58
C ILE A 175 -29.18 9.92 -33.65
N THR A 176 -30.44 10.27 -33.37
CA THR A 176 -31.33 9.49 -32.51
C THR A 176 -31.55 8.10 -33.13
N ASN A 177 -30.62 7.18 -32.83
CA ASN A 177 -30.63 5.83 -33.31
C ASN A 177 -31.90 5.18 -32.78
N LYS A 178 -32.83 4.83 -33.69
CA LYS A 178 -34.09 4.16 -33.33
C LYS A 178 -33.87 2.87 -32.52
N ASN A 179 -32.66 2.30 -32.58
CA ASN A 179 -32.25 1.06 -31.91
C ASN A 179 -31.30 1.29 -30.72
N LEU A 180 -31.24 2.49 -30.13
CA LEU A 180 -30.29 2.79 -29.04
C LEU A 180 -30.50 1.88 -27.82
N ASN A 181 -31.76 1.55 -27.51
CA ASN A 181 -32.10 0.60 -26.45
C ASN A 181 -31.61 -0.82 -26.77
N ASP A 182 -31.79 -1.30 -28.00
CA ASP A 182 -31.32 -2.63 -28.42
C ASP A 182 -29.79 -2.71 -28.43
N ASN A 183 -29.11 -1.64 -28.84
CA ASN A 183 -27.67 -1.50 -28.78
C ASN A 183 -27.17 -1.49 -27.32
N LEU A 184 -27.90 -0.84 -26.41
CA LEU A 184 -27.57 -0.83 -24.98
C LEU A 184 -27.74 -2.23 -24.38
N LEU A 185 -28.84 -2.91 -24.65
CA LEU A 185 -29.12 -4.25 -24.14
C LEU A 185 -28.10 -5.27 -24.67
N SER A 186 -27.80 -5.23 -25.97
CA SER A 186 -26.77 -6.09 -26.57
C SER A 186 -25.37 -5.80 -25.99
N SER A 187 -25.02 -4.53 -25.80
CA SER A 187 -23.74 -4.15 -25.19
C SER A 187 -23.63 -4.60 -23.74
N LYS A 188 -24.68 -4.41 -22.93
CA LYS A 188 -24.74 -4.92 -21.55
C LYS A 188 -24.55 -6.44 -21.52
N ARG A 189 -25.24 -7.16 -22.40
CA ARG A 189 -25.14 -8.61 -22.50
C ARG A 189 -23.71 -9.06 -22.83
N VAL A 190 -23.11 -8.52 -23.89
CA VAL A 190 -21.74 -8.86 -24.32
C VAL A 190 -20.74 -8.56 -23.20
N TYR A 191 -20.91 -7.44 -22.50
CA TYR A 191 -20.06 -7.06 -21.39
C TYR A 191 -20.14 -8.04 -20.21
N GLN A 192 -21.36 -8.41 -19.79
CA GLN A 192 -21.57 -9.38 -18.72
C GLN A 192 -21.04 -10.78 -19.10
N GLN A 193 -21.21 -11.19 -20.35
CA GLN A 193 -20.64 -12.45 -20.86
C GLN A 193 -19.12 -12.46 -20.74
N LYS A 194 -18.46 -11.36 -21.11
CA LYS A 194 -17.01 -11.20 -20.99
C LYS A 194 -16.56 -11.31 -19.52
N LEU A 195 -17.23 -10.59 -18.61
CA LEU A 195 -16.91 -10.63 -17.18
C LEU A 195 -17.03 -12.04 -16.60
N LEU A 196 -18.09 -12.78 -16.94
CA LEU A 196 -18.28 -14.15 -16.48
C LEU A 196 -17.22 -15.10 -17.06
N ALA A 197 -16.88 -14.96 -18.34
CA ALA A 197 -15.81 -15.74 -18.96
C ALA A 197 -14.45 -15.49 -18.29
N GLU A 198 -14.13 -14.24 -17.97
CA GLU A 198 -12.91 -13.87 -17.23
C GLU A 198 -12.91 -14.38 -15.79
N LEU A 199 -14.05 -14.28 -15.09
CA LEU A 199 -14.19 -14.75 -13.71
C LEU A 199 -13.88 -16.24 -13.60
N PHE A 200 -14.37 -17.04 -14.54
CA PHE A 200 -14.12 -18.47 -14.63
C PHE A 200 -12.93 -18.85 -15.53
N SER A 201 -12.03 -17.91 -15.84
CA SER A 201 -10.71 -18.21 -16.39
C SER A 201 -9.70 -18.32 -15.25
N PHE A 202 -9.17 -19.53 -14.99
CA PHE A 202 -8.19 -19.79 -13.93
C PHE A 202 -6.75 -19.91 -14.49
N ASN A 203 -6.53 -19.40 -15.70
CA ASN A 203 -5.27 -19.55 -16.43
C ASN A 203 -4.07 -19.01 -15.66
N ASP A 204 -4.21 -17.90 -14.94
CA ASP A 204 -3.10 -17.30 -14.20
C ASP A 204 -2.69 -18.17 -12.99
N ILE A 205 -3.66 -18.79 -12.30
CA ILE A 205 -3.40 -19.72 -11.21
C ILE A 205 -2.68 -20.97 -11.74
N ILE A 206 -3.16 -21.52 -12.85
CA ILE A 206 -2.57 -22.71 -13.49
C ILE A 206 -1.12 -22.40 -13.90
N LYS A 207 -0.89 -21.32 -14.66
CA LYS A 207 0.45 -20.91 -15.11
C LYS A 207 1.39 -20.63 -13.94
N SER A 208 0.90 -19.94 -12.91
CA SER A 208 1.70 -19.65 -11.71
C SER A 208 2.09 -20.94 -10.99
N SER A 209 1.17 -21.89 -10.86
CA SER A 209 1.47 -23.20 -10.26
C SER A 209 2.48 -24.02 -11.08
N GLU A 210 2.34 -24.01 -12.41
CA GLU A 210 3.29 -24.67 -13.32
C GLU A 210 4.67 -24.02 -13.24
N THR A 211 4.73 -22.69 -13.07
CA THR A 211 5.98 -21.95 -12.91
C THR A 211 6.70 -22.33 -11.62
N VAL A 212 5.98 -22.40 -10.48
CA VAL A 212 6.56 -22.85 -9.20
C VAL A 212 7.14 -24.26 -9.34
N ILE A 213 6.39 -25.18 -9.94
CA ILE A 213 6.84 -26.57 -10.15
C ILE A 213 8.07 -26.62 -11.05
N LYS A 214 8.05 -25.86 -12.15
CA LYS A 214 9.14 -25.80 -13.11
C LYS A 214 10.42 -25.30 -12.45
N THR A 215 10.37 -24.17 -11.73
CA THR A 215 11.53 -23.60 -11.03
C THR A 215 12.16 -24.59 -10.04
N VAL A 216 11.34 -25.32 -9.26
CA VAL A 216 11.86 -26.32 -8.33
C VAL A 216 12.41 -27.54 -9.08
N SER A 217 11.79 -27.98 -10.17
CA SER A 217 12.28 -29.11 -10.98
C SER A 217 13.60 -28.83 -11.69
N GLU A 218 13.82 -27.61 -12.19
CA GLU A 218 15.08 -27.22 -12.84
C GLU A 218 16.25 -27.14 -11.85
N HIS A 219 15.95 -27.03 -10.56
CA HIS A 219 16.91 -26.93 -9.47
C HIS A 219 16.72 -28.03 -8.41
N GLU A 220 16.18 -29.19 -8.80
CA GLU A 220 15.75 -30.25 -7.87
C GLU A 220 16.87 -30.65 -6.89
N ALA A 221 18.13 -30.70 -7.36
CA ALA A 221 19.29 -31.04 -6.53
C ALA A 221 19.55 -30.08 -5.36
N SER A 222 19.05 -28.84 -5.45
CA SER A 222 19.20 -27.81 -4.40
C SER A 222 18.02 -27.79 -3.42
N PHE A 223 16.96 -28.57 -3.65
CA PHE A 223 15.79 -28.67 -2.78
C PHE A 223 15.73 -30.04 -2.08
N ASN A 224 15.00 -30.12 -0.97
CA ASN A 224 14.72 -31.39 -0.32
C ASN A 224 13.77 -32.27 -1.15
N LYS A 225 13.91 -33.59 -1.01
CA LYS A 225 13.16 -34.59 -1.79
C LYS A 225 11.64 -34.47 -1.62
N GLU A 226 11.19 -34.02 -0.45
CA GLU A 226 9.76 -33.89 -0.15
C GLU A 226 9.09 -32.68 -0.83
N ALA A 227 9.88 -31.70 -1.30
CA ALA A 227 9.35 -30.50 -1.96
C ALA A 227 8.61 -30.84 -3.26
N MET A 228 9.22 -31.67 -4.10
CA MET A 228 8.61 -32.07 -5.38
C MET A 228 7.36 -32.92 -5.19
N ASN A 229 7.37 -33.84 -4.23
CA ASN A 229 6.18 -34.65 -3.90
C ASN A 229 5.01 -33.77 -3.43
N TRP A 230 5.29 -32.77 -2.60
CA TRP A 230 4.28 -31.82 -2.14
C TRP A 230 3.75 -30.94 -3.27
N LEU A 231 4.63 -30.41 -4.13
CA LEU A 231 4.25 -29.62 -5.30
C LEU A 231 3.41 -30.43 -6.29
N GLN A 232 3.71 -31.72 -6.47
CA GLN A 232 2.92 -32.62 -7.31
C GLN A 232 1.51 -32.83 -6.75
N SER A 233 1.36 -32.92 -5.41
CA SER A 233 0.03 -32.93 -4.78
C SER A 233 -0.75 -31.63 -5.01
N ILE A 234 -0.09 -30.46 -4.95
CA ILE A 234 -0.72 -29.18 -5.30
C ILE A 234 -1.19 -29.19 -6.76
N LYS A 235 -0.34 -29.68 -7.66
CA LYS A 235 -0.65 -29.79 -9.09
C LYS A 235 -1.89 -30.65 -9.34
N GLU A 236 -1.96 -31.84 -8.73
CA GLU A 236 -3.10 -32.76 -8.87
C GLU A 236 -4.42 -32.12 -8.43
N ASN A 237 -4.39 -31.36 -7.32
CA ASN A 237 -5.56 -30.62 -6.86
C ASN A 237 -5.98 -29.53 -7.86
N ILE A 238 -5.02 -28.78 -8.42
CA ILE A 238 -5.30 -27.74 -9.43
C ILE A 238 -5.79 -28.37 -10.74
N ASP A 239 -5.23 -29.49 -11.17
CA ASP A 239 -5.64 -30.23 -12.37
C ASP A 239 -7.07 -30.77 -12.23
N SER A 240 -7.44 -31.28 -11.04
CA SER A 240 -8.81 -31.70 -10.74
C SER A 240 -9.82 -30.54 -10.81
N ILE A 241 -9.43 -29.37 -10.27
CA ILE A 241 -10.22 -28.14 -10.38
C ILE A 241 -10.37 -27.73 -11.85
N LYS A 242 -9.28 -27.78 -12.62
CA LYS A 242 -9.24 -27.43 -14.05
C LYS A 242 -10.17 -28.31 -14.88
N GLU A 243 -10.15 -29.63 -14.68
CA GLU A 243 -11.03 -30.54 -15.41
C GLU A 243 -12.52 -30.22 -15.16
N THR A 244 -12.86 -29.90 -13.91
CA THR A 244 -14.22 -29.51 -13.56
C THR A 244 -14.58 -28.12 -14.10
N LEU A 245 -13.61 -27.21 -14.14
CA LEU A 245 -13.75 -25.87 -14.70
C LEU A 245 -14.03 -25.91 -16.20
N GLU A 246 -13.33 -26.75 -16.97
CA GLU A 246 -13.53 -26.88 -18.42
C GLU A 246 -14.96 -27.37 -18.75
N LYS A 247 -15.44 -28.38 -18.01
CA LYS A 247 -16.83 -28.85 -18.11
C LYS A 247 -17.83 -27.74 -17.78
N PHE A 248 -17.54 -26.95 -16.75
CA PHE A 248 -18.38 -25.81 -16.38
C PHE A 248 -18.35 -24.68 -17.41
N GLN A 249 -17.20 -24.36 -17.99
CA GLN A 249 -17.06 -23.33 -19.02
C GLN A 249 -17.89 -23.67 -20.27
N HIS A 250 -17.94 -24.95 -20.68
CA HIS A 250 -18.83 -25.38 -21.75
C HIS A 250 -20.31 -25.15 -21.42
N GLN A 251 -20.71 -25.49 -20.20
CA GLN A 251 -22.08 -25.24 -19.72
C GLN A 251 -22.39 -23.74 -19.65
N LEU A 252 -21.47 -22.93 -19.13
CA LEU A 252 -21.60 -21.48 -19.06
C LEU A 252 -21.76 -20.89 -20.46
N HIS A 253 -20.95 -21.31 -21.42
CA HIS A 253 -21.06 -20.86 -22.81
C HIS A 253 -22.44 -21.17 -23.41
N GLN A 254 -23.05 -22.31 -23.09
CA GLN A 254 -24.43 -22.61 -23.51
C GLN A 254 -25.47 -21.65 -22.91
N PHE A 255 -25.37 -21.33 -21.61
CA PHE A 255 -26.24 -20.32 -20.99
C PHE A 255 -26.05 -18.93 -21.62
N LEU A 256 -24.81 -18.55 -21.89
CA LEU A 256 -24.47 -17.24 -22.44
C LEU A 256 -24.88 -17.08 -23.91
N LYS A 257 -25.19 -18.15 -24.65
CA LYS A 257 -25.77 -18.06 -26.00
C LYS A 257 -27.23 -17.58 -26.01
N GLN A 258 -27.93 -17.65 -24.88
CA GLN A 258 -29.31 -17.18 -24.78
C GLN A 258 -29.35 -15.65 -24.94
N GLN A 259 -30.45 -15.12 -25.48
CA GLN A 259 -30.54 -13.67 -25.76
C GLN A 259 -30.66 -12.80 -24.50
N ASN A 260 -30.97 -13.40 -23.36
CA ASN A 260 -31.22 -12.71 -22.09
C ASN A 260 -29.94 -12.10 -21.51
N ILE A 261 -30.10 -11.03 -20.73
CA ILE A 261 -29.02 -10.44 -19.94
C ILE A 261 -28.63 -11.43 -18.83
N PRO A 262 -27.34 -11.76 -18.63
CA PRO A 262 -26.92 -12.71 -17.60
C PRO A 262 -27.42 -12.39 -16.19
N GLU A 263 -27.45 -11.11 -15.81
CA GLU A 263 -27.99 -10.65 -14.52
C GLU A 263 -29.47 -11.02 -14.32
N GLU A 264 -30.28 -11.04 -15.37
CA GLU A 264 -31.72 -11.28 -15.33
C GLU A 264 -32.09 -12.76 -15.52
N ASN A 265 -31.12 -13.62 -15.84
CA ASN A 265 -31.36 -15.03 -16.10
C ASN A 265 -31.32 -15.87 -14.81
N GLU A 266 -32.47 -16.12 -14.20
CA GLU A 266 -32.58 -16.89 -12.95
C GLU A 266 -31.90 -18.26 -12.98
N SER A 267 -32.00 -18.97 -14.11
CA SER A 267 -31.40 -20.31 -14.25
C SER A 267 -29.87 -20.26 -14.24
N LEU A 268 -29.30 -19.25 -14.91
CA LEU A 268 -27.87 -18.98 -14.90
C LEU A 268 -27.42 -18.52 -13.51
N GLN A 269 -28.19 -17.65 -12.84
CA GLN A 269 -27.87 -17.16 -11.49
C GLN A 269 -27.70 -18.29 -10.48
N LYS A 270 -28.68 -19.20 -10.41
CA LYS A 270 -28.60 -20.39 -9.52
C LYS A 270 -27.38 -21.25 -9.86
N ARG A 271 -27.07 -21.41 -11.15
CA ARG A 271 -25.93 -22.20 -11.59
C ARG A 271 -24.59 -21.55 -11.23
N LEU A 272 -24.48 -20.23 -11.38
CA LEU A 272 -23.32 -19.42 -11.01
C LEU A 272 -23.06 -19.47 -9.50
N GLN A 273 -24.11 -19.37 -8.68
CA GLN A 273 -24.01 -19.52 -7.23
C GLN A 273 -23.43 -20.89 -6.85
N ALA A 274 -23.98 -21.98 -7.40
CA ALA A 274 -23.49 -23.33 -7.13
C ALA A 274 -22.04 -23.54 -7.58
N ALA A 275 -21.68 -23.03 -8.77
CA ALA A 275 -20.31 -23.09 -9.28
C ALA A 275 -19.35 -22.28 -8.39
N SER A 276 -19.74 -21.06 -8.01
CA SER A 276 -18.90 -20.18 -7.19
C SER A 276 -18.54 -20.81 -5.86
N LYS A 277 -19.51 -21.43 -5.17
CA LYS A 277 -19.29 -22.15 -3.92
C LYS A 277 -18.32 -23.32 -4.11
N TYR A 278 -18.59 -24.18 -5.10
CA TYR A 278 -17.73 -25.32 -5.39
C TYR A 278 -16.28 -24.90 -5.68
N PHE A 279 -16.06 -23.94 -6.57
CA PHE A 279 -14.70 -23.52 -6.93
C PHE A 279 -14.01 -22.75 -5.80
N ALA A 280 -14.73 -21.91 -5.06
CA ALA A 280 -14.16 -21.20 -3.92
C ALA A 280 -13.71 -22.17 -2.82
N ASP A 281 -14.52 -23.17 -2.49
CA ASP A 281 -14.19 -24.18 -1.47
C ASP A 281 -12.96 -24.99 -1.87
N ASN A 282 -12.89 -25.45 -3.13
CA ASN A 282 -11.72 -26.20 -3.63
C ASN A 282 -10.45 -25.34 -3.71
N LEU A 283 -10.54 -24.10 -4.18
CA LEU A 283 -9.42 -23.16 -4.18
C LEU A 283 -8.94 -22.83 -2.76
N GLN A 284 -9.86 -22.76 -1.79
CA GLN A 284 -9.51 -22.52 -0.39
C GLN A 284 -8.74 -23.71 0.21
N LEU A 285 -9.05 -24.94 -0.19
CA LEU A 285 -8.25 -26.12 0.18
C LEU A 285 -6.81 -26.02 -0.35
N VAL A 286 -6.64 -25.62 -1.62
CA VAL A 286 -5.30 -25.39 -2.20
C VAL A 286 -4.57 -24.29 -1.45
N ALA A 287 -5.20 -23.13 -1.22
CA ALA A 287 -4.61 -22.02 -0.48
C ALA A 287 -4.18 -22.41 0.95
N ASN A 288 -4.97 -23.24 1.64
CA ASN A 288 -4.64 -23.75 2.96
C ASN A 288 -3.44 -24.70 2.92
N ASN A 289 -3.34 -25.52 1.87
CA ASN A 289 -2.20 -26.43 1.67
C ASN A 289 -0.89 -25.64 1.42
N LEU A 290 -0.94 -24.48 0.75
CA LEU A 290 0.25 -23.63 0.54
C LEU A 290 0.97 -23.22 1.84
N TYR A 291 0.24 -23.05 2.96
CA TYR A 291 0.85 -22.80 4.28
C TYR A 291 1.66 -23.99 4.83
N GLN A 292 1.41 -25.20 4.31
CA GLN A 292 2.05 -26.44 4.74
C GLN A 292 3.32 -26.76 3.95
N SER A 293 3.79 -25.83 3.11
CA SER A 293 5.03 -25.99 2.34
C SER A 293 6.16 -26.55 3.19
N ASN A 294 6.74 -27.64 2.72
CA ASN A 294 7.86 -28.36 3.33
C ASN A 294 9.16 -28.18 2.53
N ALA A 295 9.17 -27.23 1.58
CA ALA A 295 10.32 -26.99 0.71
C ALA A 295 11.45 -26.30 1.47
N ILE A 296 12.66 -26.82 1.31
CA ILE A 296 13.89 -26.37 1.95
C ILE A 296 15.00 -26.40 0.90
N THR A 297 15.77 -25.32 0.80
CA THR A 297 16.94 -25.20 -0.07
C THR A 297 18.08 -24.45 0.61
N ASP A 298 19.31 -24.90 0.39
CA ASP A 298 20.56 -24.28 0.89
C ASP A 298 20.99 -23.05 0.07
N SER A 299 20.35 -22.81 -1.08
CA SER A 299 20.55 -21.63 -1.91
C SER A 299 19.63 -20.49 -1.49
N LYS A 300 20.22 -19.38 -1.04
CA LYS A 300 19.48 -18.16 -0.70
C LYS A 300 18.73 -17.59 -1.92
N GLN A 301 19.32 -17.72 -3.11
CA GLN A 301 18.70 -17.28 -4.35
C GLN A 301 17.42 -18.07 -4.64
N TYR A 302 17.52 -19.41 -4.65
CA TYR A 302 16.37 -20.27 -4.96
C TYR A 302 15.28 -20.19 -3.90
N ALA A 303 15.65 -20.00 -2.63
CA ALA A 303 14.69 -19.77 -1.56
C ALA A 303 13.87 -18.49 -1.78
N ASN A 304 14.53 -17.38 -2.11
CA ASN A 304 13.85 -16.11 -2.36
C ASN A 304 12.91 -16.22 -3.56
N GLU A 305 13.39 -16.82 -4.65
CA GLU A 305 12.58 -17.03 -5.86
C GLU A 305 11.36 -17.91 -5.58
N TYR A 306 11.54 -19.04 -4.91
CA TYR A 306 10.45 -19.93 -4.48
C TYR A 306 9.44 -19.20 -3.59
N ASN A 307 9.91 -18.45 -2.58
CA ASN A 307 9.04 -17.76 -1.64
C ASN A 307 8.15 -16.71 -2.33
N GLU A 308 8.71 -15.93 -3.27
CA GLU A 308 7.94 -14.94 -4.04
C GLU A 308 6.95 -15.62 -4.99
N LEU A 309 7.38 -16.65 -5.74
CA LEU A 309 6.48 -17.39 -6.65
C LEU A 309 5.31 -18.04 -5.90
N LEU A 310 5.55 -18.60 -4.71
CA LEU A 310 4.50 -19.22 -3.91
C LEU A 310 3.53 -18.17 -3.33
N LYS A 311 4.05 -17.00 -2.95
CA LYS A 311 3.26 -15.86 -2.49
C LYS A 311 2.38 -15.29 -3.61
N ASP A 312 2.91 -15.19 -4.82
CA ASP A 312 2.13 -14.78 -5.99
C ASP A 312 1.01 -15.77 -6.30
N LEU A 313 1.29 -17.07 -6.28
CA LEU A 313 0.27 -18.11 -6.43
C LEU A 313 -0.82 -17.99 -5.35
N PHE A 314 -0.43 -17.82 -4.09
CA PHE A 314 -1.36 -17.64 -2.97
C PHE A 314 -2.25 -16.40 -3.16
N ASN A 315 -1.67 -15.28 -3.61
CA ASN A 315 -2.40 -14.05 -3.87
C ASN A 315 -3.40 -14.19 -5.01
N LEU A 316 -3.00 -14.82 -6.11
CA LEU A 316 -3.88 -15.10 -7.26
C LEU A 316 -5.07 -15.97 -6.85
N ILE A 317 -4.83 -17.02 -6.07
CA ILE A 317 -5.88 -17.90 -5.55
C ILE A 317 -6.85 -17.11 -4.65
N ASN A 318 -6.36 -16.36 -3.68
CA ASN A 318 -7.23 -15.62 -2.75
C ASN A 318 -7.99 -14.48 -3.42
N GLN A 319 -7.38 -13.80 -4.40
CA GLN A 319 -8.08 -12.82 -5.23
C GLN A 319 -9.22 -13.48 -6.01
N LYS A 320 -8.97 -14.66 -6.60
CA LYS A 320 -10.01 -15.41 -7.32
C LYS A 320 -11.13 -15.87 -6.39
N ILE A 321 -10.82 -16.41 -5.21
CA ILE A 321 -11.80 -16.77 -4.19
C ILE A 321 -12.69 -15.57 -3.83
N ASN A 322 -12.07 -14.41 -3.58
CA ASN A 322 -12.81 -13.18 -3.26
C ASN A 322 -13.78 -12.77 -4.39
N LEU A 323 -13.34 -12.84 -5.65
CA LEU A 323 -14.21 -12.56 -6.78
C LEU A 323 -15.33 -13.60 -6.95
N LEU A 324 -15.07 -14.89 -6.66
CA LEU A 324 -16.12 -15.91 -6.68
C LEU A 324 -17.18 -15.67 -5.60
N TYR A 325 -16.79 -15.17 -4.42
CA TYR A 325 -17.76 -14.78 -3.38
C TYR A 325 -18.67 -13.62 -3.80
N SER A 326 -18.30 -12.82 -4.80
CA SER A 326 -19.21 -11.79 -5.36
C SER A 326 -20.44 -12.40 -6.05
N LEU A 327 -20.47 -13.71 -6.28
CA LEU A 327 -21.58 -14.44 -6.88
C LEU A 327 -22.53 -15.07 -5.86
N LYS A 328 -22.24 -14.97 -4.56
CA LYS A 328 -23.00 -15.67 -3.49
C LYS A 328 -24.50 -15.35 -3.53
N ASP A 329 -24.84 -14.07 -3.73
CA ASP A 329 -26.23 -13.60 -3.81
C ASP A 329 -26.69 -13.41 -5.27
N GLY A 330 -25.95 -14.00 -6.22
CA GLY A 330 -26.14 -13.81 -7.65
C GLY A 330 -25.10 -12.86 -8.26
N PHE A 331 -24.87 -13.01 -9.55
CA PHE A 331 -24.05 -12.13 -10.37
C PHE A 331 -24.71 -10.76 -10.52
N SER A 332 -23.93 -9.73 -10.24
CA SER A 332 -24.19 -8.32 -10.58
C SER A 332 -22.87 -7.63 -10.85
N ILE A 333 -22.83 -6.77 -11.87
CA ILE A 333 -21.68 -5.92 -12.20
C ILE A 333 -21.24 -5.11 -10.98
N ASN A 334 -22.18 -4.50 -10.27
CA ASN A 334 -21.88 -3.65 -9.13
C ASN A 334 -21.21 -4.46 -8.00
N ASN A 335 -21.71 -5.67 -7.74
CA ASN A 335 -21.15 -6.52 -6.71
C ASN A 335 -19.75 -7.03 -7.10
N TYR A 336 -19.56 -7.44 -8.36
CA TYR A 336 -18.24 -7.82 -8.87
C TYR A 336 -17.20 -6.71 -8.67
N TYR A 337 -17.52 -5.47 -9.03
CA TYR A 337 -16.60 -4.35 -8.86
C TYR A 337 -16.40 -3.93 -7.40
N HIS A 338 -17.42 -4.06 -6.56
CA HIS A 338 -17.31 -3.85 -5.12
C HIS A 338 -16.27 -4.80 -4.50
N PHE A 339 -16.39 -6.11 -4.79
CA PHE A 339 -15.42 -7.12 -4.31
C PHE A 339 -14.03 -6.93 -4.91
N LYS A 340 -13.95 -6.54 -6.19
CA LYS A 340 -12.67 -6.29 -6.87
C LYS A 340 -11.92 -5.11 -6.27
N ARG A 341 -12.60 -4.00 -5.97
CA ARG A 341 -12.00 -2.78 -5.42
C ARG A 341 -11.60 -2.93 -3.96
N ASN A 342 -12.40 -3.65 -3.17
CA ASN A 342 -12.22 -3.76 -1.74
C ASN A 342 -11.36 -4.97 -1.32
N TYR A 343 -10.79 -5.71 -2.28
CA TYR A 343 -9.92 -6.84 -1.98
C TYR A 343 -8.66 -6.38 -1.24
N GLN A 344 -8.39 -7.03 -0.11
CA GLN A 344 -7.15 -6.86 0.65
C GLN A 344 -6.38 -8.17 0.62
N ALA A 345 -5.10 -8.09 0.24
CA ALA A 345 -4.24 -9.28 0.21
C ALA A 345 -4.10 -9.88 1.61
N LYS A 346 -4.35 -11.19 1.73
CA LYS A 346 -4.16 -11.90 2.99
C LYS A 346 -2.66 -12.06 3.27
N PRO A 347 -2.21 -11.95 4.53
CA PRO A 347 -0.82 -12.17 4.87
C PRO A 347 -0.42 -13.60 4.56
N PHE A 348 0.67 -13.79 3.82
CA PHE A 348 1.23 -15.09 3.51
C PHE A 348 2.75 -15.02 3.64
N ASN A 349 3.30 -15.86 4.50
CA ASN A 349 4.74 -15.93 4.77
C ASN A 349 5.19 -17.38 4.64
N VAL A 350 6.14 -17.61 3.75
CA VAL A 350 6.84 -18.88 3.57
C VAL A 350 8.34 -18.60 3.57
N ASN A 351 9.14 -19.53 4.09
CA ASN A 351 10.60 -19.43 4.04
C ASN A 351 11.22 -20.79 3.73
N ALA A 352 11.66 -20.96 2.48
CA ALA A 352 12.38 -22.14 2.04
C ALA A 352 13.90 -22.08 2.29
N TYR A 353 14.46 -20.97 2.77
CA TYR A 353 15.92 -20.87 2.96
C TYR A 353 16.35 -21.67 4.18
N ALA A 354 17.08 -22.75 3.91
CA ALA A 354 18.01 -23.31 4.87
C ALA A 354 19.19 -22.35 4.99
N GLY A 355 19.10 -21.38 5.90
CA GLY A 355 20.32 -20.81 6.48
C GLY A 355 21.24 -21.92 6.99
N VAL A 356 22.43 -21.56 7.45
CA VAL A 356 23.46 -22.47 8.01
C VAL A 356 22.94 -23.43 9.12
N THR A 357 21.67 -23.34 9.51
CA THR A 357 20.95 -24.18 10.47
C THR A 357 19.63 -24.76 9.93
N HIS A 358 19.62 -25.36 8.74
CA HIS A 358 18.63 -26.39 8.40
C HIS A 358 19.32 -27.56 7.71
N LYS A 359 20.06 -28.33 8.52
CA LYS A 359 20.09 -29.78 8.27
C LYS A 359 18.64 -30.28 8.31
N GLN A 360 18.31 -31.23 7.45
CA GLN A 360 17.16 -32.12 7.65
C GLN A 360 17.18 -32.48 9.14
N ILE A 361 16.18 -31.99 9.87
CA ILE A 361 16.17 -32.16 11.30
C ILE A 361 15.72 -33.60 11.54
N ASP A 362 16.70 -34.50 11.57
CA ASP A 362 16.52 -35.84 12.10
C ASP A 362 16.34 -35.69 13.61
N SER A 363 15.12 -35.39 14.02
CA SER A 363 14.74 -35.35 15.43
C SER A 363 14.80 -36.78 15.93
N PRO A 364 15.48 -37.05 17.06
CA PRO A 364 15.50 -38.38 17.67
C PRO A 364 14.10 -38.85 18.09
N ARG A 365 13.10 -37.95 18.09
CA ARG A 365 11.70 -38.21 18.41
C ARG A 365 10.78 -37.57 17.37
N PRO A 366 10.59 -38.21 16.20
CA PRO A 366 9.77 -37.66 15.11
C PRO A 366 8.30 -37.47 15.49
N GLU A 367 7.73 -38.38 16.29
CA GLU A 367 6.33 -38.33 16.71
C GLU A 367 6.06 -37.12 17.62
N LEU A 368 6.90 -36.90 18.63
CA LEU A 368 6.78 -35.71 19.49
C LEU A 368 6.99 -34.41 18.69
N TYR A 369 7.96 -34.38 17.76
CA TYR A 369 8.16 -33.21 16.91
C TYR A 369 6.92 -32.88 16.08
N LYS A 370 6.23 -33.91 15.55
CA LYS A 370 4.99 -33.76 14.80
C LYS A 370 3.86 -33.21 15.68
N GLU A 371 3.69 -33.72 16.90
CA GLU A 371 2.70 -33.21 17.86
C GLU A 371 2.94 -31.75 18.23
N LEU A 372 4.19 -31.37 18.54
CA LEU A 372 4.55 -29.99 18.86
C LEU A 372 4.37 -29.04 17.66
N ARG A 373 4.60 -29.53 16.44
CA ARG A 373 4.33 -28.78 15.21
C ARG A 373 2.83 -28.54 15.02
N LEU A 374 2.00 -29.57 15.21
CA LEU A 374 0.55 -29.46 15.12
C LEU A 374 0.00 -28.46 16.14
N LEU A 375 0.48 -28.53 17.40
CA LEU A 375 0.13 -27.59 18.46
C LEU A 375 0.49 -26.15 18.07
N ARG A 376 1.71 -25.91 17.58
CA ARG A 376 2.13 -24.57 17.12
C ARG A 376 1.23 -24.05 16.01
N ASP A 377 0.90 -24.89 15.04
CA ASP A 377 0.07 -24.51 13.90
C ASP A 377 -1.38 -24.24 14.33
N GLU A 378 -1.88 -24.91 15.37
CA GLU A 378 -3.17 -24.62 16.00
C GLU A 378 -3.15 -23.28 16.74
N ILE A 379 -2.15 -23.03 17.58
CA ILE A 379 -1.98 -21.74 18.29
C ILE A 379 -1.87 -20.59 17.28
N SER A 380 -1.16 -20.82 16.17
CA SER A 380 -1.00 -19.86 15.07
C SER A 380 -2.34 -19.50 14.44
N LYS A 381 -3.19 -20.51 14.14
CA LYS A 381 -4.53 -20.31 13.57
C LYS A 381 -5.47 -19.59 14.54
N GLN A 382 -5.52 -20.02 15.81
CA GLN A 382 -6.44 -19.46 16.81
C GLN A 382 -6.14 -17.99 17.12
N ASN A 383 -4.86 -17.60 17.11
CA ASN A 383 -4.42 -16.27 17.49
C ASN A 383 -4.04 -15.38 16.29
N ASN A 384 -4.16 -15.90 15.06
CA ASN A 384 -3.73 -15.23 13.83
C ASN A 384 -2.29 -14.69 13.90
N MET A 385 -1.37 -15.49 14.45
CA MET A 385 0.04 -15.10 14.67
C MET A 385 0.99 -15.92 13.81
N PRO A 386 2.03 -15.31 13.20
CA PRO A 386 3.10 -16.03 12.52
C PRO A 386 3.80 -17.08 13.40
N ILE A 387 4.10 -18.26 12.82
CA ILE A 387 4.66 -19.43 13.53
C ILE A 387 5.95 -19.15 14.32
N TYR A 388 6.82 -18.25 13.84
CA TYR A 388 8.10 -17.94 14.49
C TYR A 388 7.92 -17.15 15.81
N LEU A 389 6.80 -16.44 15.97
CA LEU A 389 6.44 -15.77 17.22
C LEU A 389 6.01 -16.76 18.30
N ILE A 390 5.58 -17.97 17.91
CA ILE A 390 5.21 -19.07 18.81
C ILE A 390 6.46 -19.94 19.06
N ALA A 391 6.90 -20.71 18.06
CA ALA A 391 8.11 -21.53 18.13
C ALA A 391 8.66 -21.83 16.72
N GLY A 392 9.96 -21.58 16.50
CA GLY A 392 10.61 -21.94 15.23
C GLY A 392 10.83 -23.45 15.11
N SER A 393 11.02 -23.97 13.88
CA SER A 393 11.21 -25.42 13.68
C SER A 393 12.44 -25.97 14.40
N ALA A 394 13.55 -25.23 14.48
CA ALA A 394 14.72 -25.61 15.28
C ALA A 394 14.43 -25.63 16.80
N THR A 395 13.54 -24.74 17.27
CA THR A 395 13.08 -24.72 18.66
C THR A 395 12.23 -25.94 19.00
N LEU A 396 11.30 -26.33 18.10
CA LEU A 396 10.49 -27.53 18.27
C LEU A 396 11.32 -28.81 18.27
N ASP A 397 12.37 -28.84 17.45
CA ASP A 397 13.32 -29.94 17.44
C ASP A 397 14.12 -30.06 18.73
N GLU A 398 14.66 -28.94 19.24
CA GLU A 398 15.33 -28.94 20.54
C GLU A 398 14.39 -29.39 21.67
N MET A 399 13.11 -29.01 21.64
CA MET A 399 12.10 -29.51 22.59
C MET A 399 11.93 -31.03 22.48
N ALA A 400 11.84 -31.56 21.26
CA ALA A 400 11.72 -33.01 21.03
C ALA A 400 13.01 -33.79 21.41
N ARG A 401 14.18 -33.17 21.24
CA ARG A 401 15.48 -33.73 21.64
C ARG A 401 15.65 -33.77 23.16
N PHE A 402 15.36 -32.68 23.85
CA PHE A 402 15.73 -32.48 25.24
C PHE A 402 14.61 -32.65 26.25
N LEU A 403 13.35 -32.79 25.82
CA LEU A 403 12.20 -33.11 26.67
C LEU A 403 12.08 -32.20 27.92
N PRO A 404 12.02 -30.87 27.78
CA PRO A 404 11.87 -30.00 28.94
C PRO A 404 10.53 -30.27 29.64
N GLN A 405 10.57 -30.54 30.95
CA GLN A 405 9.39 -30.89 31.76
C GLN A 405 8.92 -29.75 32.67
N THR A 406 9.74 -28.71 32.82
CA THR A 406 9.46 -27.54 33.64
C THR A 406 9.66 -26.23 32.86
N ASN A 407 9.08 -25.13 33.35
CA ASN A 407 9.30 -23.81 32.74
C ASN A 407 10.77 -23.37 32.78
N GLU A 408 11.52 -23.77 33.81
CA GLU A 408 12.95 -23.49 33.94
C GLU A 408 13.76 -24.21 32.86
N GLU A 409 13.41 -25.47 32.59
CA GLU A 409 13.99 -26.27 31.51
C GLU A 409 13.61 -25.74 30.12
N LEU A 410 12.39 -25.24 29.94
CA LEU A 410 11.93 -24.67 28.69
C LEU A 410 12.70 -23.39 28.31
N LEU A 411 13.19 -22.63 29.31
CA LEU A 411 14.05 -21.45 29.11
C LEU A 411 15.45 -21.81 28.59
N LEU A 412 15.87 -23.08 28.75
CA LEU A 412 17.16 -23.55 28.22
C LEU A 412 17.09 -23.78 26.71
N ILE A 413 15.89 -23.98 26.15
CA ILE A 413 15.66 -24.21 24.72
C ILE A 413 15.91 -22.93 23.91
N THR A 414 16.68 -23.07 22.83
CA THR A 414 17.05 -21.97 21.93
C THR A 414 15.83 -21.43 21.19
N GLY A 415 15.59 -20.12 21.29
CA GLY A 415 14.46 -19.44 20.66
C GLY A 415 13.16 -19.41 21.48
N PHE A 416 13.17 -19.98 22.70
CA PHE A 416 12.03 -20.00 23.62
C PHE A 416 12.34 -19.27 24.95
N GLY A 417 12.32 -17.93 24.91
CA GLY A 417 12.63 -17.09 26.07
C GLY A 417 11.42 -16.78 26.97
N LYS A 418 11.65 -16.04 28.07
CA LYS A 418 10.67 -15.71 29.12
C LYS A 418 9.27 -15.35 28.61
N ALA A 419 9.16 -14.42 27.66
CA ALA A 419 7.86 -13.99 27.13
C ALA A 419 7.08 -15.12 26.41
N LYS A 420 7.78 -16.06 25.77
CA LYS A 420 7.16 -17.23 25.13
C LYS A 420 6.82 -18.31 26.15
N THR A 421 7.68 -18.51 27.16
CA THR A 421 7.42 -19.40 28.30
C THR A 421 6.16 -18.99 29.06
N GLU A 422 6.01 -17.71 29.36
CA GLU A 422 4.80 -17.18 30.03
C GLU A 422 3.54 -17.35 29.18
N ARG A 423 3.64 -17.10 27.88
CA ARG A 423 2.47 -17.04 26.98
C ARG A 423 2.04 -18.40 26.41
N PHE A 424 2.99 -19.28 26.11
CA PHE A 424 2.76 -20.55 25.42
C PHE A 424 3.36 -21.76 26.15
N GLY A 425 4.23 -21.55 27.15
CA GLY A 425 5.02 -22.61 27.76
C GLY A 425 4.19 -23.76 28.32
N LYS A 426 3.07 -23.46 29.00
CA LYS A 426 2.17 -24.48 29.55
C LYS A 426 1.67 -25.46 28.47
N GLN A 427 1.21 -24.96 27.33
CA GLN A 427 0.66 -25.79 26.25
C GLN A 427 1.72 -26.74 25.66
N PHE A 428 2.95 -26.25 25.50
CA PHE A 428 4.05 -27.09 25.03
C PHE A 428 4.50 -28.10 26.08
N LEU A 429 4.56 -27.71 27.36
CA LEU A 429 4.90 -28.63 28.45
C LEU A 429 3.85 -29.72 28.64
N ASP A 430 2.57 -29.43 28.46
CA ASP A 430 1.50 -30.43 28.57
C ASP A 430 1.72 -31.56 27.54
N VAL A 431 1.99 -31.23 26.27
CA VAL A 431 2.30 -32.21 25.22
C VAL A 431 3.60 -32.97 25.49
N ILE A 432 4.66 -32.28 25.92
CA ILE A 432 5.96 -32.91 26.18
C ILE A 432 5.88 -33.86 27.38
N ASN A 433 5.18 -33.48 28.45
CA ASN A 433 5.01 -34.29 29.66
C ASN A 433 4.12 -35.50 29.40
N GLU A 434 3.04 -35.34 28.64
CA GLU A 434 2.18 -36.46 28.23
C GLU A 434 2.96 -37.47 27.39
N TYR A 435 3.72 -37.00 26.39
CA TYR A 435 4.58 -37.86 25.58
C TYR A 435 5.66 -38.56 26.41
N ALA A 436 6.31 -37.83 27.32
CA ALA A 436 7.37 -38.37 28.18
C ALA A 436 6.82 -39.45 29.14
N LEU A 437 5.63 -39.23 29.71
CA LEU A 437 4.96 -40.20 30.59
C LEU A 437 4.57 -41.47 29.82
N ASN A 438 3.98 -41.33 28.64
CA ASN A 438 3.56 -42.46 27.81
C ASN A 438 4.71 -43.33 27.31
N ASN A 439 5.92 -42.75 27.20
CA ASN A 439 7.11 -43.45 26.70
C ASN A 439 8.15 -43.74 27.81
N ASN A 440 7.83 -43.50 29.08
CA ASN A 440 8.75 -43.64 30.23
C ASN A 440 10.08 -42.88 30.05
N LEU A 441 10.01 -41.65 29.53
CA LEU A 441 11.17 -40.78 29.27
C LEU A 441 11.30 -39.69 30.34
N SER A 442 12.54 -39.32 30.66
CA SER A 442 12.87 -38.22 31.57
C SER A 442 13.48 -37.05 30.81
N SER A 443 13.50 -35.87 31.43
CA SER A 443 14.14 -34.67 30.86
C SER A 443 15.61 -34.91 30.53
N LEU A 444 15.99 -34.57 29.29
CA LEU A 444 17.36 -34.65 28.77
C LEU A 444 18.01 -33.26 28.67
N THR A 445 17.41 -32.24 29.30
CA THR A 445 17.93 -30.87 29.27
C THR A 445 19.32 -30.71 29.88
N HIS A 446 19.76 -31.67 30.70
CA HIS A 446 21.13 -31.77 31.20
C HIS A 446 22.19 -32.01 30.10
N GLU A 447 21.78 -32.51 28.92
CA GLU A 447 22.64 -32.72 27.76
C GLU A 447 22.81 -31.46 26.89
N ILE A 448 22.05 -30.39 27.18
CA ILE A 448 22.18 -29.11 26.49
C ILE A 448 23.54 -28.52 26.86
N LYS A 449 24.47 -28.50 25.88
CA LYS A 449 25.77 -27.86 26.07
C LYS A 449 25.54 -26.41 26.52
N PRO A 450 26.18 -25.96 27.63
CA PRO A 450 26.00 -24.59 28.08
C PRO A 450 26.43 -23.64 26.97
N LYS A 451 25.59 -22.65 26.66
CA LYS A 451 25.93 -21.52 25.80
C LYS A 451 27.28 -20.96 26.28
N HIS A 452 28.18 -20.62 25.35
CA HIS A 452 29.38 -19.83 25.65
C HIS A 452 29.02 -18.75 26.69
N GLY A 453 29.71 -18.81 27.83
CA GLY A 453 29.14 -18.51 29.13
C GLY A 453 28.40 -17.18 29.27
N ARG A 454 27.18 -17.25 29.80
CA ARG A 454 26.84 -16.39 30.94
C ARG A 454 27.65 -16.91 32.12
N ARG A 455 28.69 -16.19 32.53
CA ARG A 455 29.31 -16.38 33.85
C ARG A 455 28.24 -16.08 34.91
N GLU A 456 27.78 -17.09 35.62
CA GLU A 456 27.18 -16.89 36.93
C GLU A 456 28.27 -16.46 37.92
N LYS A 457 27.95 -15.41 38.69
CA LYS A 457 28.81 -14.88 39.76
C LYS A 457 28.90 -15.92 40.88
N LYS A 458 30.09 -16.47 41.11
CA LYS A 458 30.49 -16.84 42.48
C LYS A 458 30.86 -15.54 43.22
N LYS A 459 30.35 -15.44 44.45
CA LYS A 459 30.65 -14.39 45.41
C LYS A 459 32.15 -14.42 45.74
N ASP A 460 32.68 -13.22 45.94
CA ASP A 460 33.98 -12.86 46.50
C ASP A 460 35.21 -13.28 45.68
N GLU A 461 35.69 -12.34 44.85
CA GLU A 461 37.04 -11.74 44.90
C GLU A 461 37.34 -10.95 43.60
N ILE A 462 37.49 -9.63 43.76
CA ILE A 462 38.16 -8.61 42.93
C ILE A 462 37.87 -8.61 41.40
N GLN A 463 37.08 -7.60 40.98
CA GLN A 463 36.68 -7.28 39.60
C GLN A 463 37.82 -6.80 38.70
N THR A 464 37.92 -7.39 37.50
CA THR A 464 38.27 -6.68 36.26
C THR A 464 37.37 -7.18 35.12
N SER A 465 36.47 -6.33 34.62
CA SER A 465 35.41 -6.60 33.62
C SER A 465 35.89 -6.52 32.17
N LYS A 466 35.39 -7.39 31.27
CA LYS A 466 35.45 -7.15 29.82
C LYS A 466 34.36 -6.13 29.40
N PRO A 467 34.60 -5.27 28.39
CA PRO A 467 33.85 -4.03 28.20
C PRO A 467 32.54 -4.21 27.41
N ASP A 468 31.55 -3.37 27.73
CA ASP A 468 30.30 -3.19 27.00
C ASP A 468 30.59 -2.79 25.54
N THR A 469 30.04 -3.52 24.56
CA THR A 469 30.29 -3.28 23.14
C THR A 469 29.79 -1.91 22.67
N LYS A 470 28.78 -1.35 23.34
CA LYS A 470 28.34 0.04 23.13
C LYS A 470 29.41 0.99 23.67
N PHE A 471 29.92 0.73 24.87
CA PHE A 471 30.97 1.51 25.50
C PHE A 471 32.27 1.53 24.69
N LEU A 472 32.68 0.40 24.10
CA LEU A 472 33.84 0.36 23.19
C LEU A 472 33.65 1.27 21.96
N THR A 473 32.41 1.36 21.44
CA THR A 473 32.07 2.33 20.37
C THR A 473 32.22 3.77 20.83
N TYR A 474 31.76 4.04 22.05
CA TYR A 474 31.80 5.35 22.68
C TYR A 474 33.24 5.79 23.01
N GLU A 475 34.10 4.89 23.48
CA GLU A 475 35.52 5.17 23.71
C GLU A 475 36.24 5.49 22.40
N LEU A 476 35.99 4.73 21.34
CA LEU A 476 36.56 5.00 20.03
C LEU A 476 36.06 6.33 19.46
N TYR A 477 34.78 6.67 19.69
CA TYR A 477 34.24 7.98 19.33
C TYR A 477 34.87 9.13 20.13
N LYS A 478 35.02 8.98 21.45
CA LYS A 478 35.70 9.97 22.31
C LYS A 478 37.19 10.12 22.01
N SER A 479 37.82 9.12 21.40
CA SER A 479 39.20 9.22 20.91
C SER A 479 39.36 10.07 19.64
N GLY A 480 38.27 10.64 19.10
CA GLY A 480 38.27 11.56 17.96
C GLY A 480 38.13 10.89 16.59
N LYS A 481 37.83 9.59 16.54
CA LYS A 481 37.63 8.85 15.29
C LYS A 481 36.25 9.14 14.70
N THR A 482 36.19 9.22 13.38
CA THR A 482 34.93 9.36 12.64
C THR A 482 34.12 8.07 12.66
N LEU A 483 32.80 8.18 12.48
CA LEU A 483 31.88 7.04 12.41
C LEU A 483 32.33 5.96 11.40
N LYS A 484 32.91 6.37 10.25
CA LYS A 484 33.40 5.47 9.21
C LYS A 484 34.66 4.71 9.63
N GLU A 485 35.56 5.37 10.35
CA GLU A 485 36.78 4.74 10.88
C GLU A 485 36.44 3.74 12.00
N ILE A 486 35.51 4.10 12.89
CA ILE A 486 35.02 3.20 13.94
C ILE A 486 34.32 1.98 13.34
N ALA A 487 33.55 2.17 12.26
CA ALA A 487 32.90 1.08 11.54
C ALA A 487 33.92 0.11 10.94
N ALA A 488 34.95 0.62 10.26
CA ALA A 488 36.01 -0.18 9.67
C ALA A 488 36.85 -0.93 10.73
N GLU A 489 37.27 -0.26 11.80
CA GLU A 489 38.08 -0.84 12.86
C GLU A 489 37.37 -1.94 13.63
N ARG A 490 36.05 -1.85 13.72
CA ARG A 490 35.23 -2.81 14.45
C ARG A 490 34.57 -3.87 13.57
N ASN A 491 34.80 -3.84 12.25
CA ASN A 491 34.12 -4.68 11.27
C ASN A 491 32.57 -4.60 11.41
N LEU A 492 32.04 -3.38 11.54
CA LEU A 492 30.61 -3.09 11.63
C LEU A 492 30.19 -2.11 10.54
N THR A 493 28.89 -2.00 10.27
CA THR A 493 28.38 -0.96 9.37
C THR A 493 28.25 0.38 10.11
N THR A 494 28.37 1.50 9.39
CA THR A 494 28.17 2.85 9.95
C THR A 494 26.82 2.97 10.66
N GLN A 495 25.79 2.33 10.12
CA GLN A 495 24.45 2.28 10.71
C GLN A 495 24.40 1.53 12.06
N THR A 496 25.21 0.48 12.24
CA THR A 496 25.35 -0.21 13.53
C THR A 496 26.09 0.66 14.55
N ILE A 497 27.09 1.43 14.11
CA ILE A 497 27.78 2.42 14.96
C ILE A 497 26.83 3.53 15.41
N GLU A 498 26.06 4.12 14.48
CA GLU A 498 25.01 5.11 14.78
C GLU A 498 24.00 4.56 15.81
N GLY A 499 23.57 3.30 15.65
CA GLY A 499 22.70 2.63 16.61
C GLY A 499 23.33 2.40 17.99
N HIS A 500 24.65 2.18 18.08
CA HIS A 500 25.35 2.09 19.36
C HIS A 500 25.47 3.46 20.05
N LEU A 501 25.73 4.52 19.29
CA LEU A 501 25.86 5.88 19.82
C LEU A 501 24.51 6.49 20.25
N ALA A 502 23.40 6.06 19.64
CA ALA A 502 22.05 6.47 20.05
C ALA A 502 21.77 6.25 21.55
N HIS A 503 22.29 5.16 22.13
CA HIS A 503 22.20 4.90 23.57
C HIS A 503 22.91 5.96 24.43
N PHE A 504 23.99 6.56 23.93
CA PHE A 504 24.75 7.60 24.62
C PHE A 504 24.19 9.01 24.35
N VAL A 505 23.55 9.21 23.20
CA VAL A 505 22.74 10.41 22.91
C VAL A 505 21.53 10.46 23.84
N GLU A 506 20.81 9.34 24.03
CA GLU A 506 19.67 9.24 24.94
C GLU A 506 20.06 9.58 26.39
N LYS A 507 21.29 9.23 26.78
CA LYS A 507 21.90 9.54 28.09
C LYS A 507 22.59 10.90 28.15
N ARG A 508 22.53 11.72 27.09
CA ARG A 508 23.17 13.04 26.96
C ARG A 508 24.70 13.05 27.15
N MET A 509 25.35 11.93 26.87
CA MET A 509 26.83 11.83 26.90
C MET A 509 27.48 12.25 25.57
N ILE A 510 26.67 12.34 24.50
CA ILE A 510 27.04 12.87 23.18
C ILE A 510 25.96 13.86 22.77
N ASP A 511 26.36 15.05 22.31
CA ASP A 511 25.44 16.00 21.68
C ASP A 511 25.04 15.48 20.30
N ILE A 512 23.74 15.43 20.03
CA ILE A 512 23.21 15.00 18.73
C ILE A 512 23.74 15.83 17.57
N ASN A 513 24.07 17.11 17.80
CA ASN A 513 24.62 18.01 16.78
C ASN A 513 26.04 17.61 16.33
N GLU A 514 26.73 16.75 17.07
CA GLU A 514 28.02 16.17 16.66
C GLU A 514 27.86 14.99 15.68
N LEU A 515 26.68 14.33 15.69
CA LEU A 515 26.43 13.10 14.93
C LEU A 515 25.47 13.30 13.76
N VAL A 516 24.56 14.27 13.86
CA VAL A 516 23.57 14.59 12.84
C VAL A 516 23.61 16.09 12.59
N SER A 517 23.75 16.50 11.32
CA SER A 517 23.74 17.91 10.94
C SER A 517 22.43 18.60 11.30
N ARG A 518 22.48 19.88 11.66
CA ARG A 518 21.29 20.68 12.01
C ARG A 518 20.20 20.67 10.95
N GLU A 519 20.56 20.69 9.67
CA GLU A 519 19.61 20.62 8.55
C GLU A 519 18.80 19.30 8.57
N LYS A 520 19.48 18.17 8.75
CA LYS A 520 18.84 16.85 8.89
C LYS A 520 18.01 16.74 10.16
N PHE A 521 18.47 17.30 11.27
CA PHE A 521 17.73 17.28 12.53
C PHE A 521 16.36 17.98 12.38
N ILE A 522 16.33 19.17 11.75
CA ILE A 522 15.10 19.93 11.49
C ILE A 522 14.14 19.20 10.56
N LEU A 523 14.64 18.33 9.66
CA LEU A 523 13.80 17.50 8.80
C LEU A 523 13.21 16.28 9.54
N ILE A 524 14.01 15.63 10.39
CA ILE A 524 13.65 14.38 11.05
C ILE A 524 12.75 14.61 12.27
N GLU A 525 13.03 15.63 13.07
CA GLU A 525 12.36 15.87 14.35
C GLU A 525 10.83 16.08 14.21
N PRO A 526 10.31 16.92 13.30
CA PRO A 526 8.87 17.14 13.17
C PRO A 526 8.10 15.87 12.82
N VAL A 527 8.68 15.02 11.95
CA VAL A 527 8.10 13.74 11.52
C VAL A 527 8.03 12.73 12.68
N LEU A 528 9.03 12.74 13.55
CA LEU A 528 9.04 11.88 14.74
C LEU A 528 8.09 12.37 15.84
N ARG A 529 7.89 13.69 15.99
CA ARG A 529 6.99 14.26 17.01
C ARG A 529 5.52 14.23 16.63
N SER A 530 5.19 14.18 15.33
CA SER A 530 3.81 14.09 14.83
C SER A 530 3.21 12.66 14.86
N SER A 531 3.86 11.70 15.53
CA SER A 531 3.74 10.28 15.20
C SER A 531 2.33 9.66 15.35
N GLU A 532 1.79 9.19 14.21
CA GLU A 532 0.79 8.11 14.06
C GLU A 532 1.43 6.75 13.68
N PHE A 533 2.77 6.66 13.58
CA PHE A 533 3.46 5.50 13.00
C PHE A 533 4.06 4.54 14.05
N THR A 534 3.87 3.23 13.85
CA THR A 534 4.35 2.15 14.75
C THR A 534 5.70 1.54 14.36
N THR A 535 6.26 1.87 13.19
CA THR A 535 7.53 1.29 12.68
C THR A 535 8.40 2.34 11.97
N LEU A 536 9.69 2.05 11.76
CA LEU A 536 10.66 2.98 11.16
C LEU A 536 10.58 3.08 9.63
N THR A 537 9.96 2.10 8.94
CA THR A 537 9.92 2.06 7.47
C THR A 537 9.11 3.21 6.85
N PRO A 538 7.88 3.52 7.33
CA PRO A 538 7.10 4.65 6.81
C PRO A 538 7.78 6.01 7.05
N ILE A 539 8.46 6.14 8.19
CA ILE A 539 9.23 7.36 8.54
C ILE A 539 10.38 7.55 7.54
N LYS A 540 11.07 6.47 7.17
CA LYS A 540 12.15 6.50 6.17
C LYS A 540 11.64 6.83 4.76
N GLU A 541 10.47 6.32 4.37
CA GLU A 541 9.85 6.62 3.08
C GLU A 541 9.46 8.09 2.95
N GLN A 542 8.97 8.71 4.03
CA GLN A 542 8.62 10.13 4.07
C GLN A 542 9.85 11.05 4.04
N LEU A 543 10.94 10.65 4.70
CA LEU A 543 12.18 11.44 4.81
C LEU A 543 13.12 11.31 3.60
N GLY A 544 12.82 10.40 2.66
CA GLY A 544 13.62 10.20 1.45
C GLY A 544 14.92 9.43 1.65
N ASN A 545 15.70 9.26 0.58
CA ASN A 545 16.87 8.37 0.57
C ASN A 545 18.10 8.95 1.30
N ASP A 546 18.19 10.28 1.43
CA ASP A 546 19.36 10.98 1.96
C ASP A 546 19.55 10.90 3.49
N ILE A 547 18.53 10.39 4.20
CA ILE A 547 18.53 10.24 5.67
C ILE A 547 18.65 8.75 6.07
N SER A 548 19.73 8.35 6.73
CA SER A 548 19.96 6.97 7.17
C SER A 548 18.95 6.53 8.25
N TYR A 549 18.64 5.22 8.30
CA TYR A 549 17.89 4.63 9.42
C TYR A 549 18.59 4.78 10.78
N GLY A 550 19.92 4.91 10.80
CA GLY A 550 20.68 5.19 12.02
C GLY A 550 20.59 6.67 12.42
N GLU A 551 20.56 7.60 11.46
CA GLU A 551 20.28 9.03 11.72
C GLU A 551 18.89 9.22 12.34
N ILE A 552 17.87 8.50 11.84
CA ILE A 552 16.52 8.50 12.45
C ILE A 552 16.56 8.00 13.91
N LYS A 553 17.31 6.93 14.19
CA LYS A 553 17.46 6.39 15.56
C LYS A 553 18.19 7.35 16.50
N LEU A 554 19.17 8.10 16.00
CA LEU A 554 19.90 9.10 16.76
C LEU A 554 19.00 10.27 17.16
N VAL A 555 18.18 10.79 16.24
CA VAL A 555 17.22 11.86 16.54
C VAL A 555 16.11 11.37 17.47
N MET A 556 15.64 10.13 17.29
CA MET A 556 14.66 9.50 18.20
C MET A 556 15.20 9.37 19.63
N ALA A 557 16.47 9.01 19.79
CA ALA A 557 17.16 8.98 21.08
C ALA A 557 17.31 10.38 21.70
N ALA A 558 17.59 11.42 20.89
CA ALA A 558 17.65 12.80 21.35
C ALA A 558 16.28 13.26 21.90
N ILE A 559 15.18 13.00 21.18
CA ILE A 559 13.81 13.30 21.63
C ILE A 559 13.46 12.54 22.92
N ALA A 560 13.86 11.27 23.03
CA ALA A 560 13.65 10.48 24.25
C ALA A 560 14.41 11.05 25.46
N SER A 561 15.61 11.61 25.25
CA SER A 561 16.40 12.28 26.30
C SER A 561 15.77 13.57 26.82
N GLU A 562 14.87 14.19 26.07
CA GLU A 562 14.12 15.37 26.49
C GLU A 562 12.92 15.00 27.36
N LYS A 563 12.18 13.93 26.98
CA LYS A 563 11.02 13.43 27.74
C LYS A 563 11.36 12.84 29.11
N ASN A 564 12.56 12.29 29.28
CA ASN A 564 13.00 11.74 30.57
C ASN A 564 13.37 12.82 31.62
N ASN A 565 13.13 14.10 31.32
CA ASN A 565 13.44 15.25 32.18
C ASN A 565 12.22 16.19 32.40
N GLU A 566 11.03 15.79 31.95
CA GLU A 566 9.73 16.35 32.40
C GLU A 566 9.12 15.39 33.43
#